data_AF-A0A965U6Z4-F1
#
_entry.id   AF-A0A965U6Z4-F1
#
_cell.length_a   1.000
_cell.length_b   1.000
_cell.length_c   1.000
_cell.angle_alpha   90.00
_cell.angle_beta   90.00
_cell.angle_gamma   90.00
#
_symmetry.space_group_name_H-M   'P 1'
#
loop_
_entity.id
_entity.type
_entity.pdbx_description
1 polymer ?
#
loop_
_entity_poly.entity_id
_entity_poly.type
_entity_poly.pdbx_seq_one_letter_code
_entity_poly.pdbx_strand_id
1 'polypeptide(L)'
;MKRDKRQKKRLRLSYALSSFALAATLFMVTQQLSSAGDSAKAATPSSGRRHTSAAYVYDRPTLTLRDEDAKSLDQLNYSFALIKNGRVTGDHWSSIATFKNYIRKYPHILPVLSIGGP
;
A
#
# COMPACT_ATOMS: atom_id res chain seq x y z
N MET A 1 -38.43 20.74 50.45
CA MET A 1 -37.42 19.95 49.70
C MET A 1 -38.00 19.17 48.48
N LYS A 2 -38.90 19.76 47.66
CA LYS A 2 -39.50 19.10 46.46
C LYS A 2 -39.15 19.78 45.11
N ARG A 3 -38.64 21.02 45.11
CA ARG A 3 -38.29 21.76 43.88
C ARG A 3 -36.96 21.33 43.24
N ASP A 4 -36.01 20.86 44.03
CA ASP A 4 -34.65 20.53 43.60
C ASP A 4 -34.59 19.27 42.69
N LYS A 5 -35.46 18.28 42.92
CA LYS A 5 -35.53 17.06 42.10
C LYS A 5 -36.06 17.30 40.67
N ARG A 6 -36.89 18.33 40.46
CA ARG A 6 -37.44 18.67 39.12
C ARG A 6 -36.41 19.39 38.24
N GLN A 7 -35.58 20.23 38.83
CA GLN A 7 -34.48 20.94 38.15
C GLN A 7 -33.41 19.96 37.66
N LYS A 8 -32.99 19.00 38.50
CA LYS A 8 -32.02 17.95 38.14
C LYS A 8 -32.49 17.01 37.03
N LYS A 9 -33.80 16.71 36.95
CA LYS A 9 -34.37 15.90 35.86
C LYS A 9 -34.35 16.63 34.51
N ARG A 10 -34.63 17.93 34.48
CA ARG A 10 -34.59 18.73 33.25
C ARG A 10 -33.17 18.87 32.72
N LEU A 11 -32.19 19.08 33.60
CA LEU A 11 -30.79 19.21 33.20
C LEU A 11 -30.22 17.91 32.63
N ARG A 12 -30.56 16.75 33.20
CA ARG A 12 -30.14 15.43 32.67
C ARG A 12 -30.80 15.06 31.35
N LEU A 13 -31.98 15.60 31.06
CA LEU A 13 -32.68 15.36 29.79
C LEU A 13 -32.05 16.16 28.64
N SER A 14 -31.51 17.36 28.92
CA SER A 14 -30.84 18.19 27.91
C SER A 14 -29.51 17.59 27.42
N TYR A 15 -28.72 16.97 28.30
CA TYR A 15 -27.42 16.38 27.90
C TYR A 15 -27.56 15.06 27.13
N ALA A 16 -28.63 14.29 27.34
CA ALA A 16 -28.86 13.04 26.61
C ALA A 16 -29.24 13.26 25.13
N LEU A 17 -29.90 14.39 24.83
CA LEU A 17 -30.29 14.76 23.46
C LEU A 17 -29.12 15.35 22.66
N SER A 18 -28.15 15.98 23.32
CA SER A 18 -26.96 16.55 22.66
C SER A 18 -25.93 15.51 22.23
N SER A 19 -25.84 14.36 22.91
CA SER A 19 -24.87 13.31 22.57
C SER A 19 -25.29 12.43 21.39
N PHE A 20 -26.60 12.29 21.12
CA PHE A 20 -27.08 11.52 19.97
C PHE A 20 -26.89 12.26 18.64
N ALA A 21 -26.98 13.60 18.65
CA ALA A 21 -26.82 14.41 17.44
C ALA A 21 -25.37 14.43 16.90
N LEU A 22 -24.36 14.32 17.77
CA LEU A 22 -22.95 14.32 17.36
C LEU A 22 -22.49 12.97 16.79
N ALA A 23 -23.08 11.85 17.23
CA ALA A 23 -22.76 10.53 16.70
C ALA A 23 -23.35 10.30 15.29
N ALA A 24 -24.53 10.88 15.01
CA ALA A 24 -25.19 10.74 13.71
C ALA A 24 -24.47 11.49 12.56
N THR A 25 -23.86 12.64 12.83
CA THR A 25 -23.09 13.39 11.81
C THR A 25 -21.76 12.70 11.47
N LEU A 26 -21.13 12.02 12.43
CA LEU A 26 -19.89 11.29 12.16
C LEU A 26 -20.10 10.08 11.23
N PHE A 27 -21.26 9.43 11.30
CA PHE A 27 -21.58 8.27 10.46
C PHE A 27 -22.02 8.64 9.03
N MET A 28 -22.58 9.84 8.83
CA MET A 28 -22.98 10.31 7.51
C MET A 28 -21.80 10.82 6.67
N VAL A 29 -20.76 11.40 7.29
CA VAL A 29 -19.55 11.85 6.57
C VAL A 29 -18.71 10.67 6.07
N THR A 30 -18.71 9.53 6.75
CA THR A 30 -17.93 8.35 6.33
C THR A 30 -18.56 7.58 5.17
N GLN A 31 -19.89 7.65 4.97
CA GLN A 31 -20.53 6.93 3.85
C GLN A 31 -20.44 7.69 2.52
N GLN A 32 -20.30 9.01 2.54
CA GLN A 32 -20.27 9.83 1.32
C GLN A 32 -18.90 9.87 0.61
N LEU A 33 -17.86 9.29 1.22
CA LEU A 33 -16.55 9.10 0.60
C LEU A 33 -16.39 7.75 -0.10
N SER A 34 -17.38 6.86 -0.02
CA SER A 34 -17.30 5.50 -0.60
C SER A 34 -18.00 5.32 -1.94
N SER A 35 -18.62 6.36 -2.52
CA SER A 35 -19.37 6.24 -3.79
C SER A 35 -18.77 7.00 -4.99
N ALA A 36 -17.51 7.41 -4.92
CA ALA A 36 -16.79 7.97 -6.08
C ALA A 36 -15.62 7.05 -6.46
N GLY A 37 -15.94 5.95 -7.14
CA GLY A 37 -14.92 5.00 -7.58
C GLY A 37 -15.42 3.81 -8.39
N ASP A 38 -16.54 3.91 -9.10
CA ASP A 38 -16.93 2.88 -10.07
C ASP A 38 -16.19 3.12 -11.39
N SER A 39 -15.02 2.48 -11.53
CA SER A 39 -14.49 1.90 -12.78
C SER A 39 -13.05 1.41 -12.56
N ALA A 40 -12.89 0.39 -11.74
CA ALA A 40 -11.74 -0.51 -11.85
C ALA A 40 -12.30 -1.92 -11.98
N LYS A 41 -12.32 -2.41 -13.22
CA LYS A 41 -12.56 -3.81 -13.57
C LYS A 41 -11.71 -4.68 -12.65
N ALA A 42 -12.34 -5.27 -11.64
CA ALA A 42 -11.70 -6.26 -10.78
C ALA A 42 -11.32 -7.42 -11.69
N ALA A 43 -10.05 -7.47 -12.09
CA ALA A 43 -9.48 -8.67 -12.66
C ALA A 43 -9.60 -9.74 -11.56
N THR A 44 -10.49 -10.71 -11.79
CA THR A 44 -10.55 -11.94 -11.00
C THR A 44 -9.12 -12.44 -10.82
N PRO A 45 -8.57 -12.53 -9.59
CA PRO A 45 -7.27 -13.16 -9.43
C PRO A 45 -7.49 -14.61 -9.82
N SER A 46 -6.86 -15.02 -10.92
CA SER A 46 -6.78 -16.41 -11.32
C SER A 46 -6.28 -17.20 -10.11
N SER A 47 -7.19 -17.94 -9.49
CA SER A 47 -6.98 -18.74 -8.28
C SER A 47 -6.28 -20.06 -8.61
N GLY A 48 -5.26 -20.01 -9.46
CA GLY A 48 -4.20 -21.02 -9.45
C GLY A 48 -3.06 -20.40 -8.66
N ARG A 49 -2.60 -21.04 -7.58
CA ARG A 49 -1.38 -20.64 -6.89
C ARG A 49 -0.22 -20.83 -7.87
N ARG A 50 -0.02 -19.84 -8.75
CA ARG A 50 1.13 -19.73 -9.63
C ARG A 50 2.32 -19.69 -8.68
N HIS A 51 3.22 -20.67 -8.79
CA HIS A 51 4.46 -20.64 -8.03
C HIS A 51 5.17 -19.34 -8.42
N THR A 52 5.15 -18.31 -7.57
CA THR A 52 5.84 -17.05 -7.86
C THR A 52 7.32 -17.28 -7.62
N SER A 53 8.05 -17.56 -8.69
CA SER A 53 9.51 -17.59 -8.66
C SER A 53 10.01 -16.15 -8.54
N ALA A 54 10.66 -15.84 -7.42
CA ALA A 54 11.20 -14.52 -7.13
C ALA A 54 12.70 -14.61 -6.87
N ALA A 55 13.47 -13.73 -7.49
CA ALA A 55 14.90 -13.62 -7.25
C ALA A 55 15.26 -12.20 -6.79
N TYR A 56 16.35 -12.10 -6.02
CA TYR A 56 16.97 -10.84 -5.61
C TYR A 56 18.17 -10.54 -6.50
N VAL A 57 18.23 -9.33 -7.04
CA VAL A 57 19.35 -8.83 -7.83
C VAL A 57 20.07 -7.77 -7.00
N TYR A 58 21.28 -8.10 -6.59
CA TYR A 58 22.17 -7.15 -5.93
C TYR A 58 22.82 -6.21 -6.95
N ASP A 59 22.77 -4.91 -6.68
CA ASP A 59 23.55 -3.96 -7.46
C ASP A 59 25.05 -4.19 -7.29
N ARG A 60 25.78 -4.20 -8.40
CA ARG A 60 27.24 -4.21 -8.44
C ARG A 60 27.73 -3.70 -9.79
N PRO A 61 28.92 -3.05 -9.86
CA PRO A 61 29.57 -2.79 -11.12
C PRO A 61 29.83 -4.14 -11.79
N THR A 62 29.35 -4.36 -13.03
CA THR A 62 29.35 -5.66 -13.75
C THR A 62 28.17 -6.61 -13.49
N LEU A 63 27.03 -6.09 -12.99
CA LEU A 63 25.79 -6.88 -13.01
C LEU A 63 25.46 -7.38 -14.43
N THR A 64 25.29 -8.69 -14.56
CA THR A 64 24.80 -9.37 -15.78
C THR A 64 23.60 -10.22 -15.43
N LEU A 65 22.60 -10.24 -16.32
CA LEU A 65 21.40 -11.05 -16.19
C LEU A 65 21.28 -11.90 -17.45
N ARG A 66 21.14 -13.21 -17.29
CA ARG A 66 21.12 -14.14 -18.41
C ARG A 66 19.71 -14.24 -18.98
N ASP A 67 19.63 -14.26 -20.30
CA ASP A 67 18.37 -14.39 -21.02
C ASP A 67 17.65 -15.71 -20.71
N GLU A 68 18.43 -16.79 -20.53
CA GLU A 68 17.91 -18.14 -20.26
C GLU A 68 17.16 -18.26 -18.92
N ASP A 69 17.46 -17.37 -17.96
CA ASP A 69 16.83 -17.35 -16.65
C ASP A 69 15.42 -16.74 -16.69
N ALA A 70 15.13 -15.89 -17.70
CA ALA A 70 13.91 -15.10 -17.75
C ALA A 70 12.63 -15.97 -17.77
N LYS A 71 12.69 -17.14 -18.42
CA LYS A 71 11.57 -18.08 -18.51
C LYS A 71 11.18 -18.72 -17.16
N SER A 72 12.10 -18.67 -16.20
CA SER A 72 11.96 -19.30 -14.88
C SER A 72 11.74 -18.27 -13.76
N LEU A 73 11.47 -17.00 -14.12
CA LEU A 73 11.29 -15.89 -13.19
C LEU A 73 9.93 -15.26 -13.40
N ASP A 74 9.18 -15.10 -12.32
CA ASP A 74 7.91 -14.36 -12.28
C ASP A 74 8.09 -12.98 -11.65
N GLN A 75 9.08 -12.81 -10.76
CA GLN A 75 9.38 -11.56 -10.07
C GLN A 75 10.90 -11.36 -9.91
N LEU A 76 11.34 -10.11 -10.01
CA LEU A 76 12.73 -9.74 -9.80
C LEU A 76 12.83 -8.51 -8.87
N ASN A 77 13.49 -8.71 -7.73
CA ASN A 77 13.66 -7.73 -6.67
C ASN A 77 15.02 -7.02 -6.79
N TYR A 78 15.06 -5.78 -7.28
CA TYR A 78 16.31 -5.02 -7.34
C TYR A 78 16.67 -4.47 -5.96
N SER A 79 17.89 -4.75 -5.52
CA SER A 79 18.28 -4.69 -4.11
C SER A 79 19.61 -3.94 -3.90
N PHE A 80 19.70 -2.98 -2.98
CA PHE A 80 18.62 -2.33 -2.22
C PHE A 80 18.61 -0.83 -2.47
N ALA A 81 17.42 -0.23 -2.50
CA ALA A 81 17.32 1.20 -2.25
C ALA A 81 17.51 1.47 -0.75
N LEU A 82 17.98 2.66 -0.43
CA LEU A 82 18.12 3.12 0.95
C LEU A 82 17.08 4.21 1.25
N ILE A 83 16.86 4.49 2.53
CA ILE A 83 16.08 5.65 2.97
C ILE A 83 17.08 6.69 3.49
N LYS A 84 17.09 7.88 2.87
CA LYS A 84 17.89 9.03 3.29
C LYS A 84 16.99 10.25 3.40
N ASN A 85 17.01 10.94 4.55
CA ASN A 85 16.17 12.12 4.81
C ASN A 85 14.67 11.87 4.57
N GLY A 86 14.16 10.69 4.97
CA GLY A 86 12.76 10.31 4.78
C GLY A 86 12.36 10.00 3.33
N ARG A 87 13.32 9.88 2.40
CA ARG A 87 13.08 9.57 0.99
C ARG A 87 13.83 8.32 0.57
N VAL A 88 13.20 7.53 -0.30
CA VAL A 88 13.87 6.41 -0.99
C VAL A 88 14.91 6.97 -1.95
N THR A 89 16.14 6.48 -1.86
CA THR A 89 17.26 6.85 -2.73
C THR A 89 17.94 5.60 -3.31
N GLY A 90 18.34 5.71 -4.57
CA GLY A 90 19.17 4.76 -5.30
C GLY A 90 20.47 5.38 -5.80
N ASP A 91 20.94 6.47 -5.19
CA ASP A 91 22.08 7.26 -5.68
C ASP A 91 23.40 6.48 -5.73
N HIS A 92 23.48 5.38 -4.99
CA HIS A 92 24.63 4.50 -4.93
C HIS A 92 24.61 3.41 -6.03
N TRP A 93 23.52 3.26 -6.77
CA TRP A 93 23.40 2.20 -7.77
C TRP A 93 24.29 2.43 -8.97
N SER A 94 24.99 1.38 -9.36
CA SER A 94 25.91 1.36 -10.49
C SER A 94 25.29 0.76 -11.75
N SER A 95 24.31 -0.15 -11.61
CA SER A 95 23.84 -1.00 -12.70
C SER A 95 22.32 -1.07 -12.87
N ILE A 96 21.59 -0.06 -12.39
CA ILE A 96 20.12 0.00 -12.51
C ILE A 96 19.64 -0.03 -13.97
N ALA A 97 20.45 0.49 -14.90
CA ALA A 97 20.15 0.45 -16.33
C ALA A 97 20.07 -0.99 -16.86
N THR A 98 20.96 -1.88 -16.41
CA THR A 98 20.95 -3.30 -16.79
C THR A 98 19.65 -3.96 -16.34
N PHE A 99 19.25 -3.73 -15.09
CA PHE A 99 17.97 -4.24 -14.58
C PHE A 99 16.78 -3.71 -15.39
N LYS A 100 16.71 -2.39 -15.63
CA LYS A 100 15.63 -1.77 -16.42
C LYS A 100 15.56 -2.33 -17.84
N ASN A 101 16.70 -2.55 -18.48
CA ASN A 101 16.76 -3.12 -19.82
C ASN A 101 16.29 -4.58 -19.85
N TYR A 102 16.66 -5.38 -18.85
CA TYR A 102 16.22 -6.77 -18.73
C TYR A 102 14.70 -6.89 -18.55
N ILE A 103 14.12 -6.08 -17.66
CA ILE A 103 12.66 -6.04 -17.46
C ILE A 103 11.93 -5.56 -18.72
N ARG A 104 12.47 -4.57 -19.43
CA ARG A 104 11.89 -4.11 -20.71
C ARG A 104 11.89 -5.23 -21.76
N LYS A 105 12.92 -6.08 -21.77
CA LYS A 105 13.04 -7.23 -22.68
C LYS A 105 12.10 -8.38 -22.31
N TYR A 106 11.81 -8.56 -21.02
CA TYR A 106 10.99 -9.65 -20.47
C TYR A 106 9.82 -9.11 -19.63
N PRO A 107 8.77 -8.57 -20.27
CA PRO A 107 7.68 -7.85 -19.58
C PRO A 107 6.77 -8.73 -18.73
N HIS A 108 6.90 -10.06 -18.79
CA HIS A 108 6.17 -10.98 -17.91
C HIS A 108 6.74 -11.02 -16.48
N ILE A 109 7.99 -10.58 -16.28
CA ILE A 109 8.64 -10.52 -14.97
C ILE A 109 8.15 -9.27 -14.23
N LEU A 110 7.57 -9.44 -13.05
CA LEU A 110 7.18 -8.35 -12.17
C LEU A 110 8.43 -7.67 -11.57
N PRO A 111 8.73 -6.40 -11.89
CA PRO A 111 9.83 -5.68 -11.25
C PRO A 111 9.40 -5.17 -9.87
N VAL A 112 10.22 -5.43 -8.86
CA VAL A 112 10.02 -4.92 -7.50
C VAL A 112 11.29 -4.22 -7.03
N LEU A 113 11.12 -3.05 -6.40
CA LEU A 113 12.20 -2.35 -5.73
C LEU A 113 12.25 -2.77 -4.26
N SER A 114 13.35 -3.36 -3.81
CA SER A 114 13.57 -3.67 -2.40
C SER A 114 14.26 -2.50 -1.70
N ILE A 115 13.77 -2.09 -0.53
CA ILE A 115 14.28 -0.97 0.27
C ILE A 115 14.76 -1.51 1.62
N GLY A 116 15.95 -1.10 2.07
CA GLY A 116 16.57 -1.60 3.31
C GLY A 116 17.67 -2.63 3.02
N GLY A 117 17.49 -3.86 3.49
CA GLY A 117 18.52 -4.90 3.45
C GLY A 117 19.46 -4.85 4.68
N PRO A 118 20.09 -5.99 5.04
CA PRO A 118 21.03 -6.09 6.15
C PRO A 118 22.33 -5.32 5.91
#